data_AF-A0A928MCP3-F1
#
_entry.id   AF-A0A928MCP3-F1
#
_cell.length_a   1.000
_cell.length_b   1.000
_cell.length_c   1.000
_cell.angle_alpha   90.00
_cell.angle_beta   90.00
_cell.angle_gamma   90.00
#
_symmetry.space_group_name_H-M   'P 1'
#
loop_
_entity.id
_entity.type
_entity.pdbx_description
1 polymer ?
#
loop_
_entity_poly.entity_id
_entity_poly.type
_entity_poly.pdbx_seq_one_letter_code
_entity_poly.pdbx_strand_id
1 'polypeptide(L)'
;MKKFFKVILKIIIVLAVIAGIIFAVMKISQHHRSNPADVKSFDTTNPYIVDSLDVSAHRSGGGIAPEQTMMALKNCVENENMDIDIFEFDLHITADDVLVLLHDSTLDRTSNSEEVFGEADVRPENKTYEELRQLNMGAKFVNSDGEMPYTDTELTDDLRILRIDEVLDYLMSTGDYRYIIELKNEGDLGKRSMDILYKILSDRKLIDNVVIGTFNEDVTEYIDSTYRDISEALLKMR
;
A
#
# COMPACT_ATOMS: atom_id res chain seq x y z
N MET A 1 -20.31 51.35 -23.24
CA MET A 1 -19.99 51.44 -21.79
C MET A 1 -20.95 50.65 -20.89
N LYS A 2 -22.27 50.91 -20.86
CA LYS A 2 -23.21 50.22 -19.93
C LYS A 2 -23.30 48.68 -20.10
N LYS A 3 -23.20 48.17 -21.33
CA LYS A 3 -23.27 46.71 -21.63
C LYS A 3 -22.02 45.97 -21.14
N PHE A 4 -20.84 46.60 -21.29
CA PHE A 4 -19.55 46.08 -20.82
C PHE A 4 -19.48 46.02 -19.28
N PHE A 5 -19.96 47.06 -18.60
CA PHE A 5 -20.05 47.09 -17.13
C PHE A 5 -20.96 45.98 -16.57
N LYS A 6 -22.09 45.69 -17.25
CA LYS A 6 -22.99 44.59 -16.87
C LYS A 6 -22.35 43.21 -17.03
N VAL A 7 -21.45 43.03 -18.00
CA VAL A 7 -20.73 41.76 -18.20
C VAL A 7 -19.68 41.59 -17.10
N ILE A 8 -18.89 42.63 -16.81
CA ILE A 8 -17.91 42.61 -15.71
C ILE A 8 -18.59 42.32 -14.36
N LEU A 9 -19.71 42.97 -14.07
CA LEU A 9 -20.45 42.75 -12.83
C LEU A 9 -20.93 41.30 -12.69
N LYS A 10 -21.40 40.68 -13.79
CA LYS A 10 -21.79 39.25 -13.78
C LYS A 10 -20.59 38.34 -13.52
N ILE A 11 -19.44 38.62 -14.11
CA ILE A 11 -18.20 37.84 -13.88
C ILE A 11 -17.79 37.95 -12.40
N ILE A 12 -17.82 39.15 -11.81
CA ILE A 12 -17.49 39.37 -10.40
C ILE A 12 -18.46 38.60 -9.49
N ILE A 13 -19.76 38.61 -9.78
CA ILE A 13 -20.75 37.84 -9.00
C ILE A 13 -20.47 36.34 -9.08
N VAL A 14 -20.17 35.81 -10.27
CA VAL A 14 -19.85 34.38 -10.44
C VAL A 14 -18.58 34.01 -9.66
N LEU A 15 -17.52 34.82 -9.74
CA LEU A 15 -16.29 34.60 -8.99
C LEU A 15 -16.52 34.65 -7.47
N ALA A 16 -17.36 35.57 -6.99
CA ALA A 16 -17.70 35.67 -5.58
C ALA A 16 -18.49 34.43 -5.09
N VAL A 17 -19.39 33.89 -5.91
CA VAL A 17 -20.11 32.65 -5.61
C VAL A 17 -19.15 31.46 -5.55
N ILE A 18 -18.23 31.34 -6.52
CA ILE A 18 -17.22 30.27 -6.53
C ILE A 18 -16.34 30.35 -5.28
N ALA A 19 -15.84 31.55 -4.93
CA ALA A 19 -15.04 31.76 -3.73
C ALA A 19 -15.81 31.40 -2.45
N GLY A 20 -17.10 31.74 -2.38
CA GLY A 20 -17.98 31.37 -1.27
C GLY A 20 -18.16 29.84 -1.14
N ILE A 21 -18.29 29.13 -2.26
CA ILE A 21 -18.37 27.66 -2.28
C ILE A 21 -17.06 27.05 -1.80
N ILE A 22 -15.91 27.52 -2.31
CA ILE A 22 -14.58 27.04 -1.87
C ILE A 22 -14.40 27.26 -0.37
N PHE A 23 -14.76 28.43 0.14
CA PHE A 23 -14.67 28.75 1.57
C PHE A 23 -15.55 27.82 2.43
N ALA A 24 -16.78 27.53 1.98
CA ALA A 24 -17.68 26.60 2.65
C ALA A 24 -17.10 25.17 2.68
N VAL A 25 -16.55 24.69 1.55
CA VAL A 25 -15.90 23.38 1.45
C VAL A 25 -14.67 23.30 2.38
N MET A 26 -13.85 24.34 2.43
CA MET A 26 -12.70 24.41 3.36
C MET A 26 -13.14 24.36 4.82
N LYS A 27 -14.21 25.09 5.19
CA LYS A 27 -14.79 25.07 6.55
C LYS A 27 -15.31 23.69 6.93
N ILE A 28 -16.03 23.01 6.04
CA ILE A 28 -16.54 21.65 6.25
C ILE A 28 -15.37 20.67 6.40
N SER A 29 -14.37 20.76 5.52
CA SER A 29 -13.17 19.90 5.56
C SER A 29 -12.35 20.09 6.84
N GLN A 30 -12.28 21.31 7.38
CA GLN A 30 -11.62 21.59 8.67
C GLN A 30 -12.40 21.03 9.86
N HIS A 31 -13.74 20.92 9.78
CA HIS A 31 -14.58 20.34 10.84
C HIS A 31 -14.63 18.81 10.81
N HIS A 32 -14.16 18.16 9.75
CA HIS A 32 -14.01 16.69 9.68
C HIS A 32 -12.63 16.21 10.13
N ARG A 33 -11.83 17.08 10.75
CA ARG A 33 -10.60 16.64 11.41
C ARG A 33 -10.93 16.16 12.82
N SER A 34 -10.51 14.95 13.14
CA SER A 34 -10.58 14.41 14.51
C SER A 34 -9.91 15.37 15.48
N ASN A 35 -10.59 15.70 16.57
CA ASN A 35 -10.03 16.50 17.66
C ASN A 35 -9.24 15.57 18.59
N PRO A 36 -7.91 15.77 18.78
CA PRO A 36 -7.11 14.92 19.66
C PRO A 36 -7.58 14.90 21.12
N ALA A 37 -8.42 15.85 21.55
CA ALA A 37 -9.00 15.86 22.88
C ALA A 37 -10.21 14.91 23.05
N ASP A 38 -10.79 14.40 21.95
CA ASP A 38 -11.98 13.54 21.97
C ASP A 38 -11.63 12.04 21.93
N VAL A 39 -10.47 11.66 22.47
CA VAL A 39 -10.03 10.25 22.55
C VAL A 39 -10.94 9.50 23.53
N LYS A 40 -11.65 8.48 23.03
CA LYS A 40 -12.33 7.49 23.85
C LYS A 40 -11.35 6.37 24.14
N SER A 41 -10.96 6.21 25.40
CA SER A 41 -10.21 5.04 25.83
C SER A 41 -11.14 3.83 25.97
N PHE A 42 -10.66 2.67 25.57
CA PHE A 42 -11.32 1.39 25.73
C PHE A 42 -10.36 0.45 26.45
N ASP A 43 -10.83 -0.23 27.48
CA ASP A 43 -10.04 -1.29 28.11
C ASP A 43 -10.06 -2.51 27.18
N THR A 44 -8.88 -2.96 26.76
CA THR A 44 -8.73 -3.97 25.72
C THR A 44 -7.43 -4.73 25.90
N THR A 45 -7.45 -6.01 25.57
CA THR A 45 -6.26 -6.87 25.54
C THR A 45 -5.71 -7.02 24.12
N ASN A 46 -6.22 -6.26 23.15
CA ASN A 46 -5.75 -6.31 21.77
C ASN A 46 -4.33 -5.71 21.70
N PRO A 47 -3.31 -6.48 21.29
CA PRO A 47 -1.92 -6.02 21.25
C PRO A 47 -1.65 -4.87 20.26
N TYR A 48 -2.60 -4.61 19.34
CA TYR A 48 -2.52 -3.50 18.38
C TYR A 48 -3.22 -2.23 18.86
N ILE A 49 -3.86 -2.24 20.03
CA ILE A 49 -4.33 -1.02 20.70
C ILE A 49 -3.27 -0.64 21.74
N VAL A 50 -2.37 0.24 21.32
CA VAL A 50 -1.21 0.68 22.10
C VAL A 50 -1.45 2.06 22.73
N ASP A 51 -0.73 2.35 23.82
CA ASP A 51 -0.77 3.65 24.50
C ASP A 51 0.03 4.74 23.75
N SER A 52 0.87 4.34 22.79
CA SER A 52 1.67 5.21 21.91
C SER A 52 1.08 5.31 20.50
N LEU A 53 1.51 6.31 19.73
CA LEU A 53 1.16 6.39 18.32
C LEU A 53 2.09 5.47 17.53
N ASP A 54 1.52 4.49 16.83
CA ASP A 54 2.23 3.69 15.83
C ASP A 54 2.23 4.39 14.46
N VAL A 55 3.35 4.32 13.75
CA VAL A 55 3.50 4.79 12.38
C VAL A 55 3.60 3.60 11.44
N SER A 56 2.69 3.55 10.46
CA SER A 56 2.68 2.51 9.43
C SER A 56 3.20 3.03 8.09
N ALA A 57 4.20 2.34 7.54
CA ALA A 57 4.71 2.56 6.19
C ALA A 57 3.81 1.86 5.16
N HIS A 58 2.71 2.53 4.81
CA HIS A 58 1.78 2.08 3.77
C HIS A 58 2.50 1.82 2.44
N ARG A 59 2.33 0.62 1.90
CA ARG A 59 2.97 0.06 0.71
C ARG A 59 4.48 0.21 0.72
N SER A 60 5.10 -0.17 1.83
CA SER A 60 6.54 0.00 2.06
C SER A 60 7.03 1.45 2.04
N GLY A 61 6.15 2.45 2.18
CA GLY A 61 6.51 3.87 2.05
C GLY A 61 6.28 4.46 0.65
N GLY A 62 5.32 3.92 -0.11
CA GLY A 62 5.07 4.24 -1.52
C GLY A 62 4.74 5.70 -1.88
N GLY A 63 4.58 6.57 -0.90
CA GLY A 63 4.45 8.03 -1.11
C GLY A 63 5.78 8.76 -1.26
N ILE A 64 6.91 8.11 -0.98
CA ILE A 64 8.25 8.72 -0.91
C ILE A 64 9.17 8.15 -1.98
N ALA A 65 9.06 6.83 -2.22
CA ALA A 65 9.74 6.10 -3.28
C ALA A 65 8.75 5.14 -3.98
N PRO A 66 9.14 4.51 -5.10
CA PRO A 66 8.28 3.55 -5.80
C PRO A 66 7.72 2.50 -4.85
N GLU A 67 6.38 2.44 -4.74
CA GLU A 67 5.68 1.58 -3.79
C GLU A 67 6.10 0.10 -3.92
N GLN A 68 6.10 -0.63 -2.80
CA GLN A 68 6.38 -2.08 -2.77
C GLN A 68 7.76 -2.51 -3.33
N THR A 69 8.75 -1.60 -3.36
CA THR A 69 10.14 -1.88 -3.78
C THR A 69 11.12 -1.84 -2.62
N MET A 70 12.32 -2.41 -2.83
CA MET A 70 13.38 -2.36 -1.81
C MET A 70 13.89 -0.94 -1.61
N MET A 71 13.81 -0.10 -2.65
CA MET A 71 14.08 1.34 -2.51
C MET A 71 13.15 2.02 -1.51
N ALA A 72 11.84 1.72 -1.55
CA ALA A 72 10.89 2.29 -0.59
C ALA A 72 11.15 1.78 0.83
N LEU A 73 11.40 0.47 0.99
CA LEU A 73 11.76 -0.13 2.28
C LEU A 73 13.01 0.52 2.88
N LYS A 74 14.09 0.62 2.10
CA LYS A 74 15.34 1.28 2.54
C LYS A 74 15.12 2.73 2.92
N ASN A 75 14.33 3.48 2.14
CA ASN A 75 14.00 4.87 2.48
C ASN A 75 13.27 5.00 3.82
N CYS A 76 12.46 4.02 4.21
CA CYS A 76 11.82 3.99 5.53
C CYS A 76 12.80 3.59 6.64
N VAL A 77 13.59 2.53 6.43
CA VAL A 77 14.48 1.96 7.46
C VAL A 77 15.72 2.81 7.70
N GLU A 78 16.34 3.33 6.65
CA GLU A 78 17.64 4.01 6.72
C GLU A 78 17.50 5.52 7.02
N ASN A 79 16.27 6.05 7.00
CA ASN A 79 16.03 7.46 7.30
C ASN A 79 15.84 7.67 8.79
N GLU A 80 16.82 8.29 9.45
CA GLU A 80 16.81 8.58 10.88
C GLU A 80 15.62 9.47 11.35
N ASN A 81 14.92 10.13 10.42
CA ASN A 81 13.73 10.94 10.72
C ASN A 81 12.41 10.15 10.57
N MET A 82 12.48 8.87 10.24
CA MET A 82 11.34 7.97 10.14
C MET A 82 11.45 6.90 11.22
N ASP A 83 10.52 6.94 12.16
CA ASP A 83 10.34 5.89 13.15
C ASP A 83 9.13 5.08 12.70
N ILE A 84 9.38 3.92 12.07
CA ILE A 84 8.34 3.07 11.50
C ILE A 84 8.15 1.87 12.41
N ASP A 85 6.93 1.73 12.94
CA ASP A 85 6.54 0.60 13.80
C ASP A 85 5.99 -0.57 12.98
N ILE A 86 5.31 -0.26 11.88
CA ILE A 86 4.55 -1.22 11.09
C ILE A 86 4.89 -1.05 9.60
N PHE A 87 5.24 -2.13 8.91
CA PHE A 87 5.29 -2.15 7.45
C PHE A 87 4.05 -2.80 6.87
N GLU A 88 3.48 -2.20 5.83
CA GLU A 88 2.30 -2.73 5.14
C GLU A 88 2.64 -3.19 3.72
N PHE A 89 2.19 -4.41 3.38
CA PHE A 89 2.44 -5.08 2.11
C PHE A 89 1.15 -5.61 1.49
N ASP A 90 1.07 -5.49 0.17
CA ASP A 90 0.02 -6.09 -0.64
C ASP A 90 0.60 -7.28 -1.42
N LEU A 91 -0.01 -8.45 -1.33
CA LEU A 91 0.50 -9.67 -1.94
C LEU A 91 -0.40 -10.21 -3.05
N HIS A 92 0.24 -10.54 -4.17
CA HIS A 92 -0.28 -11.41 -5.22
C HIS A 92 0.58 -12.67 -5.36
N ILE A 93 -0.01 -13.74 -5.88
CA ILE A 93 0.71 -14.98 -6.23
C ILE A 93 1.04 -15.02 -7.72
N THR A 94 2.24 -15.50 -8.06
CA THR A 94 2.69 -15.74 -9.44
C THR A 94 2.25 -17.10 -9.98
N ALA A 95 2.46 -17.34 -11.27
CA ALA A 95 2.17 -18.62 -11.92
C ALA A 95 2.98 -19.81 -11.35
N ASP A 96 4.11 -19.51 -10.71
CA ASP A 96 5.02 -20.45 -10.05
C ASP A 96 4.95 -20.39 -8.51
N ASP A 97 3.81 -19.96 -7.97
CA ASP A 97 3.49 -19.97 -6.53
C ASP A 97 4.43 -19.11 -5.66
N VAL A 98 4.97 -18.02 -6.20
CA VAL A 98 5.76 -17.04 -5.44
C VAL A 98 4.87 -15.86 -5.03
N LEU A 99 4.93 -15.47 -3.76
CA LEU A 99 4.20 -14.29 -3.26
C LEU A 99 5.00 -13.02 -3.53
N VAL A 100 4.48 -12.15 -4.40
CA VAL A 100 5.10 -10.90 -4.82
C VAL A 100 4.33 -9.69 -4.31
N LEU A 101 5.05 -8.60 -4.08
CA LEU A 101 4.45 -7.37 -3.60
C LEU A 101 3.87 -6.55 -4.77
N LEU A 102 2.57 -6.31 -4.74
CA LEU A 102 1.85 -5.48 -5.71
C LEU A 102 0.48 -5.09 -5.14
N HIS A 103 0.11 -3.82 -5.21
CA HIS A 103 -1.20 -3.38 -4.72
C HIS A 103 -2.35 -3.68 -5.70
N ASP A 104 -2.12 -3.42 -6.98
CA ASP A 104 -3.16 -3.49 -8.00
C ASP A 104 -3.29 -4.90 -8.57
N SER A 105 -4.42 -5.22 -9.19
CA SER A 105 -4.59 -6.51 -9.88
C SER A 105 -3.70 -6.68 -11.12
N THR A 106 -3.11 -5.59 -11.63
CA THR A 106 -2.22 -5.60 -12.78
C THR A 106 -0.98 -4.75 -12.54
N LEU A 107 0.09 -5.06 -13.27
CA LEU A 107 1.41 -4.41 -13.12
C LEU A 107 1.49 -3.06 -13.84
N ASP A 108 0.50 -2.75 -14.66
CA ASP A 108 0.52 -1.64 -15.61
C ASP A 108 0.72 -0.30 -14.92
N ARG A 109 0.07 -0.02 -13.78
CA ARG A 109 0.15 1.32 -13.16
C ARG A 109 1.55 1.66 -12.64
N THR A 110 2.26 0.69 -12.08
CA THR A 110 3.52 0.94 -11.34
C THR A 110 4.77 0.60 -12.15
N SER A 111 4.65 -0.23 -13.19
CA SER A 111 5.81 -0.75 -13.92
C SER A 111 5.80 -0.42 -15.42
N ASN A 112 6.88 -0.83 -16.10
CA ASN A 112 6.99 -0.85 -17.56
C ASN A 112 6.51 -2.19 -18.19
N SER A 113 5.62 -2.93 -17.54
CA SER A 113 5.14 -4.25 -18.00
C SER A 113 4.57 -4.25 -19.42
N GLU A 114 3.84 -3.22 -19.81
CA GLU A 114 3.30 -3.07 -21.17
C GLU A 114 4.40 -3.07 -22.25
N GLU A 115 5.53 -2.42 -21.97
CA GLU A 115 6.68 -2.38 -22.87
C GLU A 115 7.43 -3.72 -22.89
N VAL A 116 7.66 -4.28 -21.71
CA VAL A 116 8.45 -5.52 -21.55
C VAL A 116 7.72 -6.73 -22.13
N PHE A 117 6.41 -6.85 -21.91
CA PHE A 117 5.62 -8.00 -22.35
C PHE A 117 4.81 -7.75 -23.62
N GLY A 118 4.67 -6.50 -24.06
CA GLY A 118 3.94 -6.15 -25.28
C GLY A 118 2.42 -6.34 -25.18
N GLU A 119 1.89 -6.41 -23.97
CA GLU A 119 0.46 -6.56 -23.67
C GLU A 119 0.07 -5.71 -22.45
N ALA A 120 -1.18 -5.26 -22.40
CA ALA A 120 -1.74 -4.55 -21.25
C ALA A 120 -2.49 -5.51 -20.32
N ASP A 121 -2.87 -5.01 -19.15
CA ASP A 121 -3.57 -5.74 -18.09
C ASP A 121 -2.77 -6.96 -17.60
N VAL A 122 -1.44 -6.78 -17.42
CA VAL A 122 -0.54 -7.86 -17.04
C VAL A 122 -0.77 -8.25 -15.59
N ARG A 123 -1.29 -9.44 -15.36
CA ARG A 123 -1.59 -9.99 -14.02
C ARG A 123 -0.44 -10.85 -13.50
N PRO A 124 -0.08 -10.75 -12.19
CA PRO A 124 0.99 -11.56 -11.61
C PRO A 124 0.78 -13.07 -11.75
N GLU A 125 -0.44 -13.56 -11.58
CA GLU A 125 -0.75 -15.00 -11.64
C GLU A 125 -0.57 -15.64 -13.03
N ASN A 126 -0.31 -14.82 -14.07
CA ASN A 126 -0.04 -15.28 -15.43
C ASN A 126 1.45 -15.30 -15.79
N LYS A 127 2.33 -14.88 -14.89
CA LYS A 127 3.78 -14.79 -15.11
C LYS A 127 4.53 -15.49 -13.98
N THR A 128 5.71 -16.01 -14.27
CA THR A 128 6.64 -16.51 -13.25
C THR A 128 7.32 -15.36 -12.53
N TYR A 129 7.81 -15.59 -11.31
CA TYR A 129 8.57 -14.57 -10.57
C TYR A 129 9.77 -14.06 -11.38
N GLU A 130 10.50 -14.93 -12.07
CA GLU A 130 11.66 -14.53 -12.88
C GLU A 130 11.29 -13.67 -14.10
N GLU A 131 10.12 -13.88 -14.70
CA GLU A 131 9.59 -12.99 -15.74
C GLU A 131 9.26 -11.62 -15.15
N LEU A 132 8.56 -11.58 -14.01
CA LEU A 132 8.22 -10.33 -13.33
C LEU A 132 9.45 -9.58 -12.83
N ARG A 133 10.52 -10.30 -12.47
CA ARG A 133 11.80 -9.71 -12.08
C ARG A 133 12.43 -8.91 -13.20
N GLN A 134 12.01 -8.99 -14.46
CA GLN A 134 12.51 -8.15 -15.55
C GLN A 134 11.98 -6.71 -15.51
N LEU A 135 10.91 -6.46 -14.75
CA LEU A 135 10.22 -5.18 -14.70
C LEU A 135 10.97 -4.13 -13.89
N ASN A 136 10.86 -2.88 -14.33
CA ASN A 136 11.16 -1.70 -13.53
C ASN A 136 9.87 -1.23 -12.85
N MET A 137 9.75 -1.49 -11.54
CA MET A 137 8.61 -1.12 -10.70
C MET A 137 8.60 0.37 -10.30
N GLY A 138 9.65 1.12 -10.68
CA GLY A 138 9.71 2.57 -10.54
C GLY A 138 9.35 3.34 -11.81
N ALA A 139 9.15 2.65 -12.95
CA ALA A 139 9.07 3.30 -14.25
C ALA A 139 7.99 4.39 -14.36
N LYS A 140 6.89 4.24 -13.61
CA LYS A 140 5.75 5.15 -13.59
C LYS A 140 5.65 5.99 -12.30
N PHE A 141 6.66 5.94 -11.43
CA PHE A 141 6.70 6.73 -10.20
C PHE A 141 6.91 8.22 -10.49
N VAL A 142 6.13 9.06 -9.83
CA VAL A 142 6.23 10.52 -9.88
C VAL A 142 6.58 11.04 -8.49
N ASN A 143 7.71 11.75 -8.36
CA ASN A 143 8.14 12.32 -7.08
C ASN A 143 7.32 13.57 -6.69
N SER A 144 7.61 14.15 -5.51
CA SER A 144 6.93 15.35 -5.01
C SER A 144 7.07 16.59 -5.90
N ASP A 145 8.12 16.65 -6.72
CA ASP A 145 8.40 17.73 -7.66
C ASP A 145 7.74 17.51 -9.03
N GLY A 146 7.03 16.39 -9.21
CA GLY A 146 6.35 16.03 -10.46
C GLY A 146 7.27 15.38 -11.50
N GLU A 147 8.46 14.94 -11.10
CA GLU A 147 9.44 14.31 -11.97
C GLU A 147 9.30 12.78 -11.94
N MET A 148 9.77 12.12 -13.00
CA MET A 148 9.80 10.66 -13.11
C MET A 148 11.25 10.14 -13.12
N PRO A 149 11.94 10.14 -11.96
CA PRO A 149 13.39 9.90 -11.90
C PRO A 149 13.80 8.48 -12.28
N TYR A 150 12.86 7.53 -12.34
CA TYR A 150 13.16 6.11 -12.54
C TYR A 150 12.67 5.55 -13.88
N THR A 151 12.15 6.36 -14.80
CA THR A 151 11.64 5.84 -16.09
C THR A 151 12.74 5.24 -16.96
N ASP A 152 13.80 6.00 -17.23
CA ASP A 152 14.90 5.60 -18.12
C ASP A 152 16.20 5.32 -17.35
N THR A 153 16.08 4.86 -16.11
CA THR A 153 17.25 4.56 -15.25
C THR A 153 17.76 3.13 -15.48
N GLU A 154 19.02 2.89 -15.07
CA GLU A 154 19.53 1.53 -14.99
C GLU A 154 18.72 0.72 -13.99
N LEU A 155 18.22 -0.44 -14.41
CA LEU A 155 17.39 -1.29 -13.57
C LEU A 155 18.22 -2.02 -12.53
N THR A 156 18.20 -1.51 -11.30
CA THR A 156 18.82 -2.12 -10.12
C THR A 156 17.84 -3.04 -9.39
N ASP A 157 18.36 -3.93 -8.53
CA ASP A 157 17.54 -4.78 -7.66
C ASP A 157 16.60 -3.97 -6.75
N ASP A 158 16.95 -2.72 -6.44
CA ASP A 158 16.11 -1.86 -5.61
C ASP A 158 14.81 -1.40 -6.28
N LEU A 159 14.71 -1.53 -7.60
CA LEU A 159 13.55 -1.13 -8.42
C LEU A 159 12.82 -2.34 -9.04
N ARG A 160 13.20 -3.56 -8.70
CA ARG A 160 12.53 -4.77 -9.18
C ARG A 160 11.40 -5.16 -8.25
N ILE A 161 10.48 -5.96 -8.78
CA ILE A 161 9.42 -6.57 -7.97
C ILE A 161 10.05 -7.47 -6.90
N LEU A 162 9.52 -7.41 -5.68
CA LEU A 162 10.00 -8.20 -4.55
C LEU A 162 9.10 -9.40 -4.32
N ARG A 163 9.69 -10.49 -3.83
CA ARG A 163 8.94 -11.54 -3.11
C ARG A 163 8.97 -11.29 -1.61
N ILE A 164 7.95 -11.77 -0.90
CA ILE A 164 7.81 -11.53 0.54
C ILE A 164 9.01 -12.03 1.37
N ASP A 165 9.65 -13.13 0.96
CA ASP A 165 10.87 -13.63 1.62
C ASP A 165 11.99 -12.58 1.65
N GLU A 166 12.22 -11.87 0.55
CA GLU A 166 13.27 -10.84 0.48
C GLU A 166 12.99 -9.68 1.42
N VAL A 167 11.71 -9.31 1.55
CA VAL A 167 11.24 -8.20 2.38
C VAL A 167 11.39 -8.55 3.86
N LEU A 168 10.90 -9.72 4.26
CA LEU A 168 10.97 -10.15 5.66
C LEU A 168 12.42 -10.38 6.09
N ASP A 169 13.25 -11.01 5.25
CA ASP A 169 14.66 -11.25 5.56
C ASP A 169 15.42 -9.92 5.75
N TYR A 170 15.14 -8.92 4.89
CA TYR A 170 15.71 -7.59 5.05
C TYR A 170 15.25 -6.92 6.35
N LEU A 171 13.94 -6.82 6.59
CA LEU A 171 13.41 -6.10 7.75
C LEU A 171 13.80 -6.75 9.08
N MET A 172 13.79 -8.08 9.16
CA MET A 172 14.27 -8.82 10.35
C MET A 172 15.76 -8.57 10.63
N SER A 173 16.54 -8.21 9.61
CA SER A 173 17.96 -7.89 9.78
C SER A 173 18.20 -6.45 10.26
N THR A 174 17.21 -5.57 10.13
CA THR A 174 17.34 -4.14 10.44
C THR A 174 16.61 -3.73 11.72
N GLY A 175 15.62 -4.49 12.17
CA GLY A 175 14.91 -4.19 13.40
C GLY A 175 13.77 -5.16 13.72
N ASP A 176 13.10 -4.89 14.83
CA ASP A 176 11.89 -5.60 15.25
C ASP A 176 10.67 -4.78 14.83
N TYR A 177 9.97 -5.24 13.80
CA TYR A 177 8.78 -4.58 13.27
C TYR A 177 7.53 -5.43 13.45
N ARG A 178 6.37 -4.78 13.36
CA ARG A 178 5.09 -5.44 13.07
C ARG A 178 4.75 -5.28 11.59
N TYR A 179 3.84 -6.11 11.11
CA TYR A 179 3.47 -6.11 9.70
C TYR A 179 1.96 -6.14 9.53
N ILE A 180 1.48 -5.45 8.51
CA ILE A 180 0.14 -5.64 7.95
C ILE A 180 0.34 -6.24 6.57
N ILE A 181 -0.26 -7.39 6.31
CA ILE A 181 -0.11 -8.07 5.02
C ILE A 181 -1.49 -8.32 4.43
N GLU A 182 -1.77 -7.67 3.30
CA GLU A 182 -3.01 -7.82 2.57
C GLU A 182 -2.89 -8.87 1.45
N LEU A 183 -3.77 -9.89 1.47
CA LEU A 183 -3.90 -10.85 0.37
C LEU A 183 -4.92 -10.34 -0.65
N LYS A 184 -4.45 -10.07 -1.87
CA LYS A 184 -5.27 -9.50 -2.95
C LYS A 184 -6.05 -10.54 -3.76
N ASN A 185 -5.51 -11.76 -3.91
CA ASN A 185 -6.19 -12.81 -4.67
C ASN A 185 -7.43 -13.34 -3.91
N GLU A 186 -8.45 -13.73 -4.66
CA GLU A 186 -9.68 -14.39 -4.18
C GLU A 186 -9.67 -15.89 -4.49
N GLY A 187 -10.67 -16.64 -4.00
CA GLY A 187 -10.87 -18.03 -4.40
C GLY A 187 -9.72 -18.95 -4.02
N ASP A 188 -9.49 -19.97 -4.85
CA ASP A 188 -8.43 -20.96 -4.63
C ASP A 188 -7.02 -20.34 -4.66
N LEU A 189 -6.82 -19.27 -5.43
CA LEU A 189 -5.55 -18.54 -5.43
C LEU A 189 -5.34 -17.82 -4.11
N GLY A 190 -6.34 -17.10 -3.60
CA GLY A 190 -6.25 -16.42 -2.30
C GLY A 190 -5.97 -17.39 -1.15
N LYS A 191 -6.65 -18.54 -1.13
CA LYS A 191 -6.43 -19.59 -0.13
C LYS A 191 -5.03 -20.20 -0.23
N ARG A 192 -4.56 -20.48 -1.45
CA ARG A 192 -3.18 -20.93 -1.68
C ARG A 192 -2.16 -19.91 -1.22
N SER A 193 -2.38 -18.63 -1.52
CA SER A 193 -1.51 -17.54 -1.06
C SER A 193 -1.40 -17.51 0.46
N MET A 194 -2.54 -17.69 1.15
CA MET A 194 -2.55 -17.80 2.60
C MET A 194 -1.74 -19.00 3.11
N ASP A 195 -1.89 -20.18 2.50
CA ASP A 195 -1.15 -21.38 2.92
C ASP A 195 0.37 -21.19 2.82
N ILE A 196 0.82 -20.58 1.71
CA ILE A 196 2.22 -20.25 1.48
C ILE A 196 2.70 -19.20 2.49
N LEU A 197 1.92 -18.14 2.69
CA LEU A 197 2.26 -17.07 3.62
C LEU A 197 2.34 -17.58 5.06
N TYR A 198 1.38 -18.38 5.51
CA TYR A 198 1.37 -19.00 6.84
C TYR A 198 2.67 -19.77 7.09
N LYS A 199 3.10 -20.57 6.10
CA LYS A 199 4.34 -21.33 6.19
C LYS A 199 5.55 -20.41 6.32
N ILE A 200 5.66 -19.38 5.47
CA ILE A 200 6.75 -18.40 5.47
C ILE A 200 6.85 -17.70 6.83
N LEU A 201 5.72 -17.27 7.39
CA LEU A 201 5.65 -16.58 8.69
C LEU A 201 5.97 -17.52 9.86
N SER A 202 5.44 -18.75 9.82
CA SER A 202 5.70 -19.77 10.84
C SER A 202 7.17 -20.16 10.91
N ASP A 203 7.80 -20.39 9.75
CA ASP A 203 9.23 -20.75 9.66
C ASP A 203 10.12 -19.61 10.22
N ARG A 204 9.66 -18.36 10.15
CA ARG A 204 10.33 -17.16 10.68
C ARG A 204 9.87 -16.75 12.09
N LYS A 205 8.89 -17.43 12.68
CA LYS A 205 8.26 -17.09 13.98
C LYS A 205 7.67 -15.68 14.04
N LEU A 206 7.06 -15.25 12.94
CA LEU A 206 6.46 -13.90 12.80
C LEU A 206 4.94 -13.87 12.98
N ILE A 207 4.31 -15.00 13.29
CA ILE A 207 2.85 -15.14 13.42
C ILE A 207 2.26 -14.09 14.39
N ASP A 208 2.92 -13.85 15.52
CA ASP A 208 2.47 -12.89 16.53
C ASP A 208 2.77 -11.41 16.16
N ASN A 209 3.56 -11.18 15.11
CA ASN A 209 3.98 -9.85 14.64
C ASN A 209 3.17 -9.38 13.43
N VAL A 210 2.28 -10.22 12.91
CA VAL A 210 1.55 -10.00 11.66
C VAL A 210 0.06 -9.79 11.92
N VAL A 211 -0.49 -8.84 11.19
CA VAL A 211 -1.92 -8.72 10.93
C VAL A 211 -2.18 -9.12 9.48
N ILE A 212 -2.97 -10.16 9.27
CA ILE A 212 -3.42 -10.53 7.91
C ILE A 212 -4.72 -9.78 7.59
N GLY A 213 -4.78 -9.23 6.39
CA GLY A 213 -5.97 -8.59 5.82
C GLY A 213 -6.34 -9.17 4.46
N THR A 214 -7.61 -9.10 4.10
CA THR A 214 -8.11 -9.38 2.75
C THR A 214 -9.50 -8.75 2.59
N PHE A 215 -9.85 -8.32 1.38
CA PHE A 215 -11.22 -7.88 1.05
C PHE A 215 -12.10 -9.02 0.52
N ASN A 216 -11.56 -10.23 0.40
CA ASN A 216 -12.25 -11.39 -0.15
C ASN A 216 -12.88 -12.22 0.99
N GLU A 217 -14.21 -12.26 1.03
CA GLU A 217 -14.96 -12.94 2.09
C GLU A 217 -14.62 -14.43 2.18
N ASP A 218 -14.48 -15.11 1.04
CA ASP A 218 -14.18 -16.54 1.00
C ASP A 218 -12.75 -16.88 1.49
N VAL A 219 -11.80 -15.96 1.31
CA VAL A 219 -10.45 -16.07 1.87
C VAL A 219 -10.50 -15.81 3.37
N THR A 220 -11.28 -14.82 3.83
CA THR A 220 -11.46 -14.53 5.27
C THR A 220 -12.02 -15.75 6.01
N GLU A 221 -13.11 -16.33 5.50
CA GLU A 221 -13.71 -17.54 6.08
C GLU A 221 -12.73 -18.73 6.12
N TYR A 222 -11.86 -18.83 5.12
CA TYR A 222 -10.83 -19.86 5.08
C TYR A 222 -9.77 -19.66 6.16
N ILE A 223 -9.29 -18.43 6.37
CA ILE A 223 -8.31 -18.12 7.43
C ILE A 223 -8.92 -18.43 8.80
N ASP A 224 -10.12 -17.89 9.08
CA ASP A 224 -10.85 -18.08 10.34
C ASP A 224 -11.02 -19.58 10.71
N SER A 225 -11.33 -20.41 9.71
CA SER A 225 -11.59 -21.84 9.92
C SER A 225 -10.32 -22.69 10.03
N THR A 226 -9.20 -22.23 9.46
CA THR A 226 -7.97 -23.02 9.29
C THR A 226 -6.85 -22.59 10.24
N TYR A 227 -6.66 -21.28 10.46
CA TYR A 227 -5.49 -20.68 11.13
C TYR A 227 -5.87 -19.89 12.38
N ARG A 228 -6.17 -20.60 13.48
CA ARG A 228 -6.69 -19.99 14.73
C ARG A 228 -5.67 -19.22 15.57
N ASP A 229 -4.40 -19.33 15.22
CA ASP A 229 -3.26 -18.75 15.93
C ASP A 229 -2.79 -17.42 15.31
N ILE A 230 -3.30 -17.03 14.14
CA ILE A 230 -3.00 -15.74 13.52
C ILE A 230 -3.96 -14.67 14.03
N SER A 231 -3.40 -13.51 14.37
CA SER A 231 -4.19 -12.30 14.60
C SER A 231 -4.66 -11.74 13.25
N GLU A 232 -5.97 -11.71 13.05
CA GLU A 232 -6.58 -11.08 11.88
C GLU A 232 -7.02 -9.64 12.19
N ALA A 233 -6.80 -8.73 11.24
CA ALA A 233 -7.62 -7.52 11.16
C ALA A 233 -8.59 -7.68 10.00
N LEU A 234 -9.86 -7.82 10.34
CA LEU A 234 -10.95 -7.64 9.40
C LEU A 234 -10.91 -6.19 8.86
N LEU A 235 -10.24 -5.99 7.73
CA LEU A 235 -10.40 -4.80 6.87
C LEU A 235 -11.77 -4.89 6.18
N LYS A 236 -12.85 -4.83 6.96
CA LYS A 236 -14.21 -4.69 6.44
C LYS A 236 -14.45 -3.24 6.08
N MET A 237 -14.08 -2.83 4.86
CA MET A 237 -14.69 -1.63 4.27
C MET A 237 -16.11 -1.98 3.84
N ARG A 238 -17.10 -1.58 4.66
CA ARG A 238 -18.50 -1.48 4.26
C ARG A 238 -18.76 -0.15 3.55
#